data_AF-A0A7J3VCE5-F1
#
_entry.id   AF-A0A7J3VCE5-F1
#
_cell.length_a   1.000
_cell.length_b   1.000
_cell.length_c   1.000
_cell.angle_alpha   90.00
_cell.angle_beta   90.00
_cell.angle_gamma   90.00
#
_symmetry.space_group_name_H-M   'P 1'
#
loop_
_entity.id
_entity.type
_entity.pdbx_description
1 polymer ?
#
loop_
_entity_poly.entity_id
_entity_poly.type
_entity_poly.pdbx_seq_one_letter_code
_entity_poly.pdbx_strand_id
1 'polypeptide(L)'
;MLNLNFIKGLGILGSLISLSACFHVILTVFSSLNLGFPKDVVSIPEPFRSIVSLYATLIAFLLIFSIIPFRVGLWYSGLCIFSSSIISIIAIFSPTIYGLPQYDLTPLTFGFIISLVSSLLIVFKAPKPVIGKSILTPLEISVTALLSALQAFLTASVGAVFPSPTGGYTHIGDTITFLAAFLFGPKISILTGIIGSLVADFYLAYPRWYVSIIAHGAEGFIAGLSYRRSLPIKIILSVIAGFSMAFTYFYVNVFIKGYALAIISFMRDFFGQALISLVIALLIYKPIEKALRGF
;
A
#
# COMPACT_ATOMS: atom_id res chain seq x y z
N MET A 1 35.96 5.99 -13.75
CA MET A 1 34.96 5.94 -12.66
C MET A 1 33.58 5.77 -13.29
N LEU A 2 32.80 4.74 -12.92
CA LEU A 2 31.44 4.57 -13.44
C LEU A 2 30.55 5.72 -12.96
N ASN A 3 29.84 6.38 -13.89
CA ASN A 3 28.93 7.48 -13.57
C ASN A 3 27.69 6.94 -12.84
N LEU A 4 27.51 7.31 -11.57
CA LEU A 4 26.39 6.82 -10.74
C LEU A 4 25.03 7.30 -11.25
N ASN A 5 24.94 8.44 -11.93
CA ASN A 5 23.69 8.88 -12.55
C ASN A 5 23.32 8.01 -13.75
N PHE A 6 24.31 7.51 -14.48
CA PHE A 6 24.08 6.54 -15.55
C PHE A 6 23.60 5.19 -15.00
N ILE A 7 24.24 4.69 -13.93
CA ILE A 7 23.80 3.45 -13.24
C ILE A 7 22.38 3.62 -12.67
N LYS A 8 22.06 4.79 -12.12
CA LYS A 8 20.69 5.13 -11.69
C LYS A 8 19.70 5.04 -12.86
N GLY A 9 20.05 5.58 -14.03
CA GLY A 9 19.23 5.46 -15.23
C GLY A 9 18.97 4.00 -15.63
N LEU A 10 20.02 3.15 -15.59
CA LEU A 10 19.88 1.72 -15.86
C LEU A 10 18.95 1.03 -14.85
N GLY A 11 19.09 1.32 -13.56
CA GLY A 11 18.22 0.73 -12.54
C GLY A 11 16.75 1.14 -12.67
N ILE A 12 16.49 2.40 -13.04
CA ILE A 12 15.13 2.88 -13.35
C ILE A 12 14.59 2.15 -14.59
N LEU A 13 15.40 2.00 -15.64
CA LEU A 13 15.04 1.25 -16.84
C LEU A 13 14.68 -0.21 -16.50
N GLY A 14 15.48 -0.88 -15.67
CA GLY A 14 15.17 -2.23 -15.20
C GLY A 14 13.81 -2.32 -14.48
N SER A 15 13.50 -1.32 -13.66
CA SER A 15 12.19 -1.22 -12.97
C SER A 15 11.03 -1.01 -13.95
N LEU A 16 11.22 -0.20 -14.99
CA LEU A 16 10.21 0.04 -16.04
C LEU A 16 10.00 -1.19 -16.92
N ILE A 17 11.06 -1.97 -17.20
CA ILE A 17 10.94 -3.25 -17.90
C ILE A 17 10.08 -4.22 -17.08
N SER A 18 10.35 -4.36 -15.77
CA SER A 18 9.52 -5.19 -14.89
C SER A 18 8.07 -4.71 -14.81
N LEU A 19 7.84 -3.39 -14.83
CA LEU A 19 6.49 -2.81 -14.86
C LEU A 19 5.73 -3.18 -16.14
N SER A 20 6.38 -3.02 -17.30
CA SER A 20 5.81 -3.41 -18.60
C SER A 20 5.50 -4.91 -18.64
N ALA A 21 6.42 -5.74 -18.13
CA ALA A 21 6.25 -7.18 -18.04
C ALA A 21 5.07 -7.58 -17.14
N CYS A 22 4.85 -6.86 -16.04
CA CYS A 22 3.68 -7.05 -15.17
C CYS A 22 2.37 -6.72 -15.90
N PHE A 23 2.35 -5.66 -16.71
CA PHE A 23 1.19 -5.33 -17.53
C PHE A 23 0.92 -6.40 -18.58
N HIS A 24 1.99 -6.95 -19.18
CA HIS A 24 1.87 -8.05 -20.14
C HIS A 24 1.25 -9.30 -19.51
N VAL A 25 1.57 -9.64 -18.25
CA VAL A 25 0.91 -10.76 -17.54
C VAL A 25 -0.59 -10.58 -17.48
N ILE A 26 -1.06 -9.37 -17.16
CA ILE A 26 -2.50 -9.08 -17.14
C ILE A 26 -3.09 -9.35 -18.52
N LEU A 27 -2.46 -8.87 -19.60
CA LEU A 27 -2.95 -9.12 -20.96
C LEU A 27 -2.96 -10.61 -21.34
N THR A 28 -1.95 -11.39 -20.93
CA THR A 28 -1.89 -12.84 -21.15
C THR A 28 -3.02 -13.57 -20.43
N VAL A 29 -3.38 -13.16 -19.21
CA VAL A 29 -4.53 -13.73 -18.50
C VAL A 29 -5.81 -13.48 -19.31
N PHE A 30 -6.02 -12.27 -19.82
CA PHE A 30 -7.21 -11.95 -20.61
C PHE A 30 -7.24 -12.70 -21.94
N SER A 31 -6.12 -12.79 -22.66
CA SER A 31 -6.05 -13.50 -23.93
C SER A 31 -6.27 -15.01 -23.77
N SER A 32 -5.70 -15.63 -22.73
CA SER A 32 -5.90 -17.06 -22.43
C SER A 32 -7.36 -17.44 -22.16
N LEU A 33 -8.17 -16.46 -21.75
CA LEU A 33 -9.59 -16.63 -21.45
C LEU A 33 -10.50 -16.16 -22.60
N ASN A 34 -9.95 -15.72 -23.73
CA ASN A 34 -10.67 -15.07 -24.83
C ASN A 34 -11.51 -13.85 -24.38
N LEU A 35 -10.98 -13.09 -23.41
CA LEU A 35 -11.62 -11.91 -22.83
C LEU A 35 -10.94 -10.62 -23.32
N GLY A 36 -11.72 -9.56 -23.51
CA GLY A 36 -11.23 -8.23 -23.85
C GLY A 36 -10.96 -7.37 -22.60
N PHE A 37 -9.71 -6.95 -22.40
CA PHE A 37 -9.39 -5.94 -21.38
C PHE A 37 -9.79 -4.53 -21.85
N PRO A 38 -10.44 -3.67 -21.04
CA PRO A 38 -10.89 -3.88 -19.66
C PRO A 38 -12.37 -4.28 -19.51
N LYS A 39 -13.08 -4.61 -20.61
CA LYS A 39 -14.54 -4.80 -20.60
C LYS A 39 -14.97 -6.09 -19.89
N ASP A 40 -14.17 -7.14 -20.02
CA ASP A 40 -14.52 -8.49 -19.59
C ASP A 40 -13.83 -8.90 -18.28
N VAL A 41 -13.45 -7.92 -17.46
CA VAL A 41 -12.79 -8.12 -16.17
C VAL A 41 -13.62 -9.01 -15.22
N VAL A 42 -14.95 -8.94 -15.33
CA VAL A 42 -15.89 -9.64 -14.43
C VAL A 42 -15.96 -11.15 -14.73
N SER A 43 -15.70 -11.55 -15.97
CA SER A 43 -15.82 -12.95 -16.44
C SER A 43 -14.60 -13.81 -16.15
N ILE A 44 -13.55 -13.25 -15.54
CA ILE A 44 -12.33 -13.99 -15.17
C ILE A 44 -12.65 -15.04 -14.08
N PRO A 45 -12.17 -16.30 -14.17
CA PRO A 45 -12.32 -17.29 -13.10
C PRO A 45 -11.53 -16.97 -11.81
N GLU A 46 -11.98 -17.49 -10.65
CA GLU A 46 -11.48 -17.17 -9.30
C GLU A 46 -9.93 -17.30 -9.04
N PRO A 47 -9.14 -18.19 -9.66
CA PRO A 47 -7.68 -18.12 -9.50
C PRO A 47 -7.04 -16.96 -10.29
N PHE A 48 -7.61 -16.60 -11.44
CA PHE A 48 -7.08 -15.59 -12.35
C PHE A 48 -7.43 -14.15 -11.92
N ARG A 49 -8.49 -13.96 -11.13
CA ARG A 49 -8.81 -12.64 -10.55
C ARG A 49 -7.77 -12.19 -9.54
N SER A 50 -7.33 -13.11 -8.69
CA SER A 50 -6.33 -12.84 -7.65
C SER A 50 -4.97 -12.47 -8.24
N ILE A 51 -4.56 -13.14 -9.32
CA ILE A 51 -3.31 -12.79 -10.01
C ILE A 51 -3.42 -11.43 -10.71
N VAL A 52 -4.51 -11.11 -11.42
CA VAL A 52 -4.69 -9.79 -12.05
C VAL A 52 -4.65 -8.67 -11.02
N SER A 53 -5.32 -8.84 -9.87
CA SER A 53 -5.27 -7.91 -8.74
C SER A 53 -3.86 -7.72 -8.18
N LEU A 54 -3.13 -8.83 -7.98
CA LEU A 54 -1.76 -8.80 -7.51
C LEU A 54 -0.89 -7.99 -8.48
N TYR A 55 -0.92 -8.31 -9.77
CA TYR A 55 -0.13 -7.61 -10.79
C TYR A 55 -0.51 -6.14 -10.95
N ALA A 56 -1.80 -5.77 -10.86
CA ALA A 56 -2.22 -4.38 -10.86
C ALA A 56 -1.60 -3.60 -9.69
N THR A 57 -1.49 -4.24 -8.53
CA THR A 57 -0.85 -3.65 -7.35
C THR A 57 0.68 -3.57 -7.49
N LEU A 58 1.31 -4.61 -8.03
CA LEU A 58 2.76 -4.61 -8.30
C LEU A 58 3.13 -3.52 -9.30
N ILE A 59 2.32 -3.28 -10.33
CA ILE A 59 2.49 -2.18 -11.30
C ILE A 59 2.49 -0.83 -10.58
N ALA A 60 1.52 -0.59 -9.67
CA ALA A 60 1.46 0.65 -8.91
C ALA A 60 2.73 0.87 -8.07
N PHE A 61 3.23 -0.17 -7.39
CA PHE A 61 4.49 -0.07 -6.64
C PHE A 61 5.70 0.18 -7.54
N LEU A 62 5.84 -0.57 -8.64
CA LEU A 62 6.94 -0.39 -9.59
C LEU A 62 6.94 1.01 -10.23
N LEU A 63 5.75 1.60 -10.42
CA LEU A 63 5.61 2.96 -10.92
C LEU A 63 6.10 3.98 -9.89
N ILE A 64 5.70 3.81 -8.62
CA ILE A 64 6.17 4.67 -7.52
C ILE A 64 7.70 4.58 -7.38
N PHE A 65 8.25 3.37 -7.36
CA PHE A 65 9.69 3.16 -7.18
C PHE A 65 10.54 3.48 -8.43
N SER A 66 9.94 3.66 -9.60
CA SER A 66 10.62 4.19 -10.78
C SER A 66 10.58 5.71 -10.88
N ILE A 67 9.56 6.38 -10.31
CA ILE A 67 9.43 7.84 -10.32
C ILE A 67 10.22 8.50 -9.17
N ILE A 68 10.13 7.97 -7.94
CA ILE A 68 10.81 8.55 -6.76
C ILE A 68 12.31 8.76 -6.98
N PRO A 69 13.07 7.83 -7.57
CA PRO A 69 14.49 8.01 -7.85
C PRO A 69 14.81 9.34 -8.52
N PHE A 70 13.98 9.87 -9.43
CA PHE A 70 14.25 11.16 -10.09
C PHE A 70 14.29 12.36 -9.13
N ARG A 71 13.65 12.26 -7.96
CA ARG A 71 13.48 13.37 -7.00
C ARG A 71 14.37 13.25 -5.77
N VAL A 72 15.03 12.12 -5.56
CA VAL A 72 15.82 11.85 -4.34
C VAL A 72 17.32 11.74 -4.63
N GLY A 73 18.13 11.89 -3.58
CA GLY A 73 19.59 11.72 -3.67
C GLY A 73 19.99 10.32 -4.16
N LEU A 74 21.23 10.18 -4.63
CA LEU A 74 21.73 8.95 -5.25
C LEU A 74 21.55 7.71 -4.37
N TRP A 75 21.90 7.80 -3.08
CA TRP A 75 21.81 6.66 -2.17
C TRP A 75 20.35 6.20 -1.97
N TYR A 76 19.41 7.13 -1.77
CA TYR A 76 17.98 6.84 -1.70
C TYR A 76 17.42 6.31 -3.02
N SER A 77 17.92 6.80 -4.15
CA SER A 77 17.56 6.25 -5.47
C SER A 77 17.94 4.76 -5.54
N GLY A 78 19.12 4.40 -5.03
CA GLY A 78 19.57 3.01 -4.92
C GLY A 78 18.61 2.15 -4.10
N LEU A 79 18.15 2.62 -2.93
CA LEU A 79 17.18 1.91 -2.10
C LEU A 79 15.80 1.74 -2.76
N CYS A 80 15.32 2.76 -3.48
CA CYS A 80 14.06 2.66 -4.23
C CYS A 80 14.16 1.60 -5.34
N ILE A 81 15.26 1.60 -6.10
CA ILE A 81 15.51 0.60 -7.15
C ILE A 81 15.75 -0.80 -6.54
N PHE A 82 16.34 -0.88 -5.35
CA PHE A 82 16.45 -2.16 -4.65
C PHE A 82 15.06 -2.70 -4.28
N SER A 83 14.17 -1.83 -3.79
CA SER A 83 12.80 -2.18 -3.45
C SER A 83 12.01 -2.67 -4.68
N SER A 84 12.18 -2.04 -5.85
CA SER A 84 11.57 -2.53 -7.09
C SER A 84 12.09 -3.91 -7.49
N SER A 85 13.37 -4.21 -7.27
CA SER A 85 13.91 -5.55 -7.55
C SER A 85 13.29 -6.64 -6.67
N ILE A 86 13.03 -6.36 -5.39
CA ILE A 86 12.30 -7.28 -4.49
C ILE A 86 10.86 -7.52 -5.01
N ILE A 87 10.18 -6.47 -5.46
CA ILE A 87 8.82 -6.57 -6.03
C ILE A 87 8.84 -7.44 -7.30
N SER A 88 9.85 -7.28 -8.15
CA SER A 88 10.01 -8.10 -9.37
C SER A 88 10.20 -9.58 -9.06
N ILE A 89 10.79 -9.96 -7.91
CA ILE A 89 10.87 -11.37 -7.49
C ILE A 89 9.48 -11.96 -7.29
N ILE A 90 8.59 -11.25 -6.58
CA ILE A 90 7.20 -11.69 -6.37
C ILE A 90 6.49 -11.89 -7.72
N ALA A 91 6.70 -10.95 -8.64
CA ALA A 91 6.16 -11.04 -9.99
C ALA A 91 6.72 -12.24 -10.79
N ILE A 92 7.97 -12.66 -10.59
CA ILE A 92 8.55 -13.83 -11.27
C ILE A 92 7.89 -15.13 -10.80
N PHE A 93 7.63 -15.28 -9.50
CA PHE A 93 7.11 -16.54 -8.93
C PHE A 93 5.58 -16.66 -8.99
N SER A 94 4.84 -15.56 -9.06
CA SER A 94 3.38 -15.64 -9.00
C SER A 94 2.72 -16.44 -10.16
N PRO A 95 3.16 -16.40 -11.44
CA PRO A 95 2.51 -17.17 -12.50
C PRO A 95 2.56 -18.68 -12.29
N THR A 96 3.68 -19.19 -11.74
CA THR A 96 3.84 -20.62 -11.47
C THR A 96 2.97 -21.07 -10.30
N ILE A 97 2.84 -20.24 -9.27
CA ILE A 97 1.97 -20.50 -8.10
C ILE A 97 0.49 -20.58 -8.53
N TYR A 98 0.06 -19.72 -9.44
CA TYR A 98 -1.33 -19.66 -9.93
C TYR A 98 -1.60 -20.51 -11.19
N GLY A 99 -0.61 -21.26 -11.69
CA GLY A 99 -0.77 -22.21 -12.78
C GLY A 99 -1.06 -21.59 -14.16
N LEU A 100 -0.51 -20.41 -14.47
CA LEU A 100 -0.70 -19.77 -15.77
C LEU A 100 0.05 -20.54 -16.89
N PRO A 101 -0.65 -21.08 -17.90
CA PRO A 101 0.00 -21.72 -19.03
C PRO A 101 0.48 -20.66 -20.03
N GLN A 102 1.79 -20.61 -20.28
CA GLN A 102 2.47 -19.70 -21.23
C GLN A 102 2.62 -18.24 -20.79
N TYR A 103 3.66 -17.96 -19.98
CA TYR A 103 4.13 -16.60 -19.73
C TYR A 103 5.65 -16.50 -19.96
N ASP A 104 6.06 -15.53 -20.77
CA ASP A 104 7.48 -15.22 -20.98
C ASP A 104 8.05 -14.46 -19.78
N LEU A 105 8.87 -15.15 -18.97
CA LEU A 105 9.54 -14.58 -17.79
C LEU A 105 10.77 -13.73 -18.16
N THR A 106 11.23 -13.77 -19.41
CA THR A 106 12.49 -13.16 -19.84
C THR A 106 12.54 -11.65 -19.57
N PRO A 107 11.50 -10.85 -19.87
CA PRO A 107 11.49 -9.43 -19.53
C PRO A 107 11.52 -9.18 -18.02
N LEU A 108 10.82 -10.00 -17.23
CA LEU A 108 10.75 -9.87 -15.78
C LEU A 108 12.10 -10.16 -15.13
N THR A 109 12.77 -11.24 -15.53
CA THR A 109 14.10 -11.61 -15.05
C THR A 109 15.17 -10.61 -15.47
N PHE A 110 15.10 -10.10 -16.69
CA PHE A 110 16.02 -9.07 -17.17
C PHE A 110 15.87 -7.75 -16.41
N GLY A 111 14.63 -7.28 -16.23
CA GLY A 111 14.34 -6.08 -15.43
C GLY A 111 14.78 -6.22 -13.97
N PHE A 112 14.59 -7.41 -13.38
CA PHE A 112 15.07 -7.75 -12.04
C PHE A 112 16.60 -7.68 -11.94
N ILE A 113 17.33 -8.31 -12.85
CA ILE A 113 18.81 -8.33 -12.81
C ILE A 113 19.37 -6.92 -12.94
N ILE A 114 18.87 -6.14 -13.90
CA ILE A 114 19.33 -4.77 -14.12
C ILE A 114 19.08 -3.90 -12.89
N SER A 115 17.86 -3.95 -12.33
CA SER A 115 17.50 -3.17 -11.15
C SER A 115 18.32 -3.58 -9.92
N LEU A 116 18.51 -4.88 -9.69
CA LEU A 116 19.30 -5.40 -8.58
C LEU A 116 20.77 -4.98 -8.69
N VAL A 117 21.43 -5.23 -9.82
CA VAL A 117 22.84 -4.88 -10.00
C VAL A 117 23.05 -3.37 -9.90
N SER A 118 22.17 -2.58 -10.54
CA SER A 118 22.26 -1.12 -10.50
C SER A 118 22.06 -0.58 -9.08
N SER A 119 21.07 -1.10 -8.35
CA SER A 119 20.79 -0.67 -6.97
C SER A 119 21.94 -1.00 -6.03
N LEU A 120 22.50 -2.21 -6.09
CA LEU A 120 23.65 -2.60 -5.26
C LEU A 120 24.85 -1.68 -5.55
N LEU A 121 25.20 -1.46 -6.83
CA LEU A 121 26.28 -0.56 -7.20
C LEU A 121 26.08 0.86 -6.67
N ILE A 122 24.85 1.39 -6.72
CA ILE A 122 24.53 2.71 -6.17
C ILE A 122 24.63 2.71 -4.64
N VAL A 123 24.01 1.76 -3.95
CA VAL A 123 23.98 1.72 -2.49
C VAL A 123 25.38 1.60 -1.89
N PHE A 124 26.28 0.84 -2.54
CA PHE A 124 27.67 0.68 -2.08
C PHE A 124 28.59 1.84 -2.44
N LYS A 125 28.39 2.52 -3.58
CA LYS A 125 29.32 3.56 -4.07
C LYS A 125 28.82 4.99 -3.87
N ALA A 126 27.51 5.20 -3.79
CA ALA A 126 26.96 6.54 -3.60
C ALA A 126 27.32 7.04 -2.19
N PRO A 127 27.63 8.35 -2.05
CA PRO A 127 27.84 8.94 -0.75
C PRO A 127 26.58 8.69 0.09
N LYS A 128 26.77 7.99 1.22
CA LYS A 128 25.68 7.77 2.17
C LYS A 128 25.22 9.15 2.63
N PRO A 129 23.90 9.38 2.72
CA PRO A 129 23.42 10.61 3.33
C PRO A 129 24.01 10.66 4.74
N VAL A 130 24.51 11.83 5.15
CA VAL A 130 24.87 12.04 6.55
C VAL A 130 23.63 11.69 7.35
N ILE A 131 23.71 10.62 8.14
CA ILE A 131 22.60 10.17 8.97
C ILE A 131 22.34 11.35 9.92
N GLY A 132 21.29 12.11 9.61
CA GLY A 132 20.85 13.22 10.45
C GLY A 132 20.28 12.67 11.76
N LYS A 133 19.44 13.47 12.41
CA LYS A 133 18.63 12.95 13.51
C LYS A 133 17.81 11.75 13.03
N SER A 134 17.66 10.74 13.88
CA SER A 134 16.83 9.57 13.61
C SER A 134 15.47 9.98 13.05
N ILE A 135 14.97 9.23 12.06
CA ILE A 135 13.67 9.51 11.42
C ILE A 135 12.55 9.48 12.47
N LEU A 136 12.66 8.56 13.43
CA LEU A 136 11.79 8.40 14.60
C LEU A 136 12.63 8.41 15.88
N THR A 137 12.16 9.12 16.88
CA THR A 137 12.64 9.05 18.26
C THR A 137 12.18 7.74 18.92
N PRO A 138 12.83 7.29 20.01
CA PRO A 138 12.36 6.14 20.78
C PRO A 138 10.89 6.26 21.20
N LEU A 139 10.46 7.46 21.60
CA LEU A 139 9.07 7.74 21.95
C LEU A 139 8.13 7.54 20.74
N GLU A 140 8.50 8.06 19.56
CA GLU A 140 7.69 7.87 18.35
C GLU A 140 7.58 6.39 17.96
N ILE A 141 8.65 5.60 18.16
CA ILE A 141 8.64 4.15 17.94
C ILE A 141 7.68 3.47 18.92
N SER A 142 7.78 3.77 20.23
CA SER A 142 6.91 3.19 21.25
C SER A 142 5.44 3.53 21.02
N VAL A 143 5.14 4.79 20.70
CA VAL A 143 3.77 5.24 20.39
C VAL A 143 3.26 4.55 19.13
N THR A 144 4.06 4.46 18.08
CA THR A 144 3.70 3.75 16.85
C THR A 144 3.38 2.28 17.14
N ALA A 145 4.21 1.58 17.92
CA ALA A 145 3.98 0.19 18.25
C ALA A 145 2.67 -0.02 19.04
N LEU A 146 2.43 0.82 20.05
CA LEU A 146 1.20 0.78 20.85
C LEU A 146 -0.04 1.03 20.00
N LEU A 147 -0.04 2.10 19.20
CA LEU A 147 -1.18 2.45 18.35
C LEU A 147 -1.39 1.41 17.25
N SER A 148 -0.33 0.85 16.67
CA SER A 148 -0.43 -0.24 15.70
C SER A 148 -1.08 -1.48 16.31
N ALA A 149 -0.72 -1.83 17.55
CA ALA A 149 -1.32 -2.96 18.27
C ALA A 149 -2.81 -2.72 18.56
N LEU A 150 -3.19 -1.51 18.97
CA LEU A 150 -4.59 -1.14 19.16
C LEU A 150 -5.39 -1.15 17.86
N GLN A 151 -4.82 -0.61 16.78
CA GLN A 151 -5.43 -0.68 15.45
C GLN A 151 -5.63 -2.13 15.05
N ALA A 152 -4.60 -2.97 15.15
CA ALA A 152 -4.68 -4.39 14.78
C ALA A 152 -5.75 -5.12 15.59
N PHE A 153 -5.81 -4.87 16.91
CA PHE A 153 -6.83 -5.46 17.78
C PHE A 153 -8.24 -5.06 17.37
N LEU A 154 -8.51 -3.78 17.14
CA LEU A 154 -9.84 -3.32 16.71
C LEU A 154 -10.20 -3.82 15.31
N THR A 155 -9.22 -3.87 14.40
CA THR A 155 -9.41 -4.43 13.06
C THR A 155 -9.76 -5.92 13.13
N ALA A 156 -8.98 -6.72 13.84
CA ALA A 156 -9.16 -8.16 13.93
C ALA A 156 -10.43 -8.55 14.70
N SER A 157 -10.66 -7.94 15.87
CA SER A 157 -11.80 -8.29 16.73
C SER A 157 -13.14 -7.93 16.11
N VAL A 158 -13.27 -6.74 15.53
CA VAL A 158 -14.49 -6.31 14.84
C VAL A 158 -14.61 -7.03 13.50
N GLY A 159 -13.52 -7.15 12.75
CA GLY A 159 -13.51 -7.85 11.47
C GLY A 159 -13.94 -9.32 11.55
N ALA A 160 -13.58 -10.01 12.63
CA ALA A 160 -14.02 -11.39 12.88
C ALA A 160 -15.54 -11.52 13.08
N VAL A 161 -16.20 -10.47 13.61
CA VAL A 161 -17.63 -10.46 13.93
C VAL A 161 -18.48 -9.88 12.79
N PHE A 162 -17.90 -8.97 12.00
CA PHE A 162 -18.59 -8.26 10.92
C PHE A 162 -18.00 -8.62 9.54
N PRO A 163 -18.25 -9.84 9.03
CA PRO A 163 -17.85 -10.21 7.69
C PRO A 163 -18.62 -9.39 6.65
N SER A 164 -17.93 -9.05 5.56
CA SER A 164 -18.53 -8.29 4.48
C SER A 164 -19.41 -9.19 3.59
N PRO A 165 -20.63 -8.75 3.22
CA PRO A 165 -21.47 -9.43 2.23
C PRO A 165 -20.81 -9.58 0.84
N THR A 166 -19.79 -8.77 0.56
CA THR A 166 -19.06 -8.80 -0.72
C THR A 166 -17.73 -9.54 -0.61
N GLY A 167 -17.44 -10.19 0.51
CA GLY A 167 -16.15 -10.82 0.81
C GLY A 167 -15.13 -9.85 1.42
N GLY A 168 -14.39 -10.35 2.42
CA GLY A 168 -13.58 -9.56 3.34
C GLY A 168 -14.34 -9.28 4.65
N TYR A 169 -13.97 -8.22 5.35
CA TYR A 169 -14.56 -7.85 6.64
C TYR A 169 -14.64 -6.34 6.79
N THR A 170 -15.42 -5.86 7.76
CA THR A 170 -15.57 -4.44 8.08
C THR A 170 -15.14 -4.21 9.51
N HIS A 171 -14.44 -3.10 9.76
CA HIS A 171 -13.87 -2.82 11.07
C HIS A 171 -13.88 -1.33 11.40
N ILE A 172 -13.46 -1.02 12.62
CA ILE A 172 -13.33 0.36 13.13
C ILE A 172 -11.89 0.74 13.49
N GLY A 173 -10.92 -0.09 13.07
CA GLY A 173 -9.49 0.14 13.32
C GLY A 173 -8.98 1.51 12.84
N ASP A 174 -9.55 2.06 11.76
CA ASP A 174 -9.18 3.37 11.18
C ASP A 174 -9.34 4.51 12.21
N THR A 175 -10.14 4.29 13.26
CA THR A 175 -10.27 5.19 14.41
C THR A 175 -8.90 5.50 15.01
N ILE A 176 -8.06 4.48 15.16
CA ILE A 176 -6.72 4.60 15.73
C ILE A 176 -5.77 5.29 14.74
N THR A 177 -5.92 5.03 13.44
CA THR A 177 -5.18 5.73 12.38
C THR A 177 -5.49 7.23 12.41
N PHE A 178 -6.76 7.63 12.51
CA PHE A 178 -7.14 9.04 12.63
C PHE A 178 -6.70 9.67 13.95
N LEU A 179 -6.75 8.94 15.06
CA LEU A 179 -6.18 9.43 16.32
C LEU A 179 -4.68 9.67 16.22
N ALA A 180 -3.94 8.73 15.62
CA ALA A 180 -2.51 8.84 15.38
C ALA A 180 -2.22 10.09 14.53
N ALA A 181 -2.99 10.34 13.48
CA ALA A 181 -2.91 11.54 12.66
C ALA A 181 -3.14 12.82 13.47
N PHE A 182 -4.20 12.85 14.29
CA PHE A 182 -4.58 14.06 15.00
C PHE A 182 -3.62 14.42 16.13
N LEU A 183 -3.05 13.43 16.81
CA LEU A 183 -2.21 13.58 18.01
C LEU A 183 -0.71 13.62 17.71
N PHE A 184 -0.26 12.88 16.70
CA PHE A 184 1.17 12.65 16.46
C PHE A 184 1.62 12.92 15.02
N GLY A 185 0.68 13.08 14.10
CA GLY A 185 0.93 13.50 12.72
C GLY A 185 1.36 12.37 11.78
N PRO A 186 1.85 12.73 10.58
CA PRO A 186 1.86 11.82 9.44
C PRO A 186 2.82 10.64 9.62
N LYS A 187 3.99 10.86 10.24
CA LYS A 187 4.96 9.77 10.45
C LYS A 187 4.36 8.61 11.24
N ILE A 188 3.77 8.92 12.39
CA ILE A 188 3.19 7.91 13.29
C ILE A 188 1.90 7.35 12.69
N SER A 189 1.08 8.20 12.07
CA SER A 189 -0.19 7.75 11.45
C SER A 189 0.00 6.80 10.29
N ILE A 190 0.98 7.05 9.40
CA ILE A 190 1.31 6.15 8.28
C ILE A 190 1.72 4.78 8.80
N LEU A 191 2.65 4.75 9.75
CA LEU A 191 3.17 3.50 10.29
C LEU A 191 2.10 2.74 11.07
N THR A 192 1.29 3.46 11.86
CA THR A 192 0.14 2.89 12.58
C THR A 192 -0.83 2.24 11.60
N GLY A 193 -1.24 2.97 10.55
CA GLY A 193 -2.11 2.49 9.49
C GLY A 193 -1.60 1.22 8.82
N ILE A 194 -0.33 1.23 8.38
CA ILE A 194 0.28 0.10 7.68
C ILE A 194 0.48 -1.11 8.59
N ILE A 195 1.13 -0.93 9.74
CA ILE A 195 1.51 -2.04 10.62
C ILE A 195 0.25 -2.65 11.25
N GLY A 196 -0.67 -1.82 11.74
CA GLY A 196 -1.89 -2.28 12.38
C GLY A 196 -2.78 -3.09 11.45
N SER A 197 -3.04 -2.58 10.23
CA SER A 197 -3.83 -3.31 9.23
C SER A 197 -3.14 -4.59 8.77
N LEU A 198 -1.83 -4.56 8.51
CA LEU A 198 -1.08 -5.73 8.07
C LEU A 198 -1.09 -6.87 9.10
N VAL A 199 -0.91 -6.54 10.38
CA VAL A 199 -0.96 -7.53 11.46
C VAL A 199 -2.36 -8.14 11.57
N ALA A 200 -3.41 -7.33 11.46
CA ALA A 200 -4.79 -7.84 11.49
C ALA A 200 -5.11 -8.72 10.28
N ASP A 201 -4.64 -8.33 9.09
CA ASP A 201 -4.81 -9.13 7.88
C ASP A 201 -4.12 -10.49 7.99
N PHE A 202 -2.90 -10.54 8.53
CA PHE A 202 -2.23 -11.83 8.78
C PHE A 202 -2.97 -12.67 9.81
N TYR A 203 -3.49 -12.05 10.87
CA TYR A 203 -4.27 -12.75 11.88
C TYR A 203 -5.58 -13.33 11.32
N LEU A 204 -6.28 -12.57 10.48
CA LEU A 204 -7.54 -12.99 9.83
C LEU A 204 -7.31 -13.82 8.54
N ALA A 205 -6.06 -14.15 8.22
CA ALA A 205 -5.66 -14.82 6.99
C ALA A 205 -6.22 -14.14 5.72
N TYR A 206 -6.26 -12.81 5.72
CA TYR A 206 -6.76 -12.02 4.59
C TYR A 206 -5.77 -12.08 3.42
N PRO A 207 -6.17 -12.63 2.26
CA PRO A 207 -5.23 -12.94 1.18
C PRO A 207 -4.72 -11.70 0.43
N ARG A 208 -5.29 -10.52 0.70
CA ARG A 208 -5.00 -9.27 -0.03
C ARG A 208 -4.39 -8.19 0.86
N TRP A 209 -3.62 -8.63 1.86
CA TRP A 209 -2.90 -7.77 2.80
C TRP A 209 -2.02 -6.70 2.12
N TYR A 210 -1.52 -6.97 0.92
CA TYR A 210 -0.73 -6.02 0.15
C TYR A 210 -1.51 -4.76 -0.28
N VAL A 211 -2.85 -4.88 -0.45
CA VAL A 211 -3.73 -3.73 -0.75
C VAL A 211 -3.85 -2.83 0.47
N SER A 212 -3.98 -3.43 1.65
CA SER A 212 -4.14 -2.74 2.93
C SER A 212 -2.94 -1.84 3.25
N ILE A 213 -1.71 -2.27 2.89
CA ILE A 213 -0.50 -1.45 3.04
C ILE A 213 -0.65 -0.12 2.29
N ILE A 214 -1.11 -0.14 1.04
CA ILE A 214 -1.29 1.08 0.24
C ILE A 214 -2.47 1.88 0.78
N ALA A 215 -3.60 1.21 1.00
CA ALA A 215 -4.85 1.85 1.39
C ALA A 215 -4.69 2.61 2.71
N HIS A 216 -4.20 1.94 3.75
CA HIS A 216 -4.03 2.53 5.08
C HIS A 216 -2.75 3.37 5.21
N GLY A 217 -1.73 3.10 4.41
CA GLY A 217 -0.55 3.98 4.32
C GLY A 217 -0.91 5.34 3.75
N ALA A 218 -1.68 5.37 2.65
CA ALA A 218 -2.19 6.60 2.06
C ALA A 218 -3.19 7.31 2.99
N GLU A 219 -4.08 6.55 3.64
CA GLU A 219 -5.00 7.07 4.64
C GLU A 219 -4.27 7.80 5.78
N GLY A 220 -3.31 7.12 6.41
CA GLY A 220 -2.52 7.69 7.50
C GLY A 220 -1.68 8.89 7.05
N PHE A 221 -1.17 8.88 5.81
CA PHE A 221 -0.47 10.04 5.25
C PHE A 221 -1.40 11.25 5.13
N ILE A 222 -2.51 11.11 4.42
CA ILE A 222 -3.44 12.20 4.12
C ILE A 222 -4.06 12.75 5.41
N ALA A 223 -4.57 11.86 6.29
CA ALA A 223 -5.13 12.27 7.57
C ALA A 223 -4.06 12.94 8.45
N GLY A 224 -2.84 12.41 8.45
CA GLY A 224 -1.71 12.94 9.22
C GLY A 224 -1.32 14.38 8.87
N LEU A 225 -1.58 14.84 7.64
CA LEU A 225 -1.37 16.25 7.25
C LEU A 225 -2.24 17.24 8.04
N SER A 226 -3.26 16.76 8.74
CA SER A 226 -4.10 17.56 9.63
C SER A 226 -3.50 17.83 11.01
N TYR A 227 -2.31 17.30 11.30
CA TYR A 227 -1.64 17.52 12.57
C TYR A 227 -1.44 19.01 12.86
N ARG A 228 -1.81 19.43 14.08
CA ARG A 228 -1.82 20.84 14.53
C ARG A 228 -2.65 21.80 13.66
N ARG A 229 -3.57 21.28 12.83
CA ARG A 229 -4.53 22.08 12.08
C ARG A 229 -5.85 22.24 12.86
N SER A 230 -6.69 23.16 12.40
CA SER A 230 -8.03 23.37 12.95
C SER A 230 -8.92 22.13 12.76
N LEU A 231 -9.94 21.99 13.60
CA LEU A 231 -10.88 20.88 13.55
C LEU A 231 -11.54 20.67 12.17
N PRO A 232 -11.97 21.71 11.43
CA PRO A 232 -12.50 21.54 10.08
C PRO A 232 -11.48 20.92 9.12
N ILE A 233 -10.20 21.30 9.21
CA ILE A 233 -9.14 20.73 8.36
C ILE A 233 -8.89 19.26 8.72
N LYS A 234 -8.95 18.90 10.01
CA LYS A 234 -8.88 17.50 10.47
C LYS A 234 -10.00 16.66 9.84
N ILE A 235 -11.23 17.15 9.89
CA ILE A 235 -12.39 16.47 9.30
C ILE A 235 -12.22 16.32 7.79
N ILE A 236 -11.92 17.41 7.07
CA ILE A 236 -11.79 17.39 5.60
C ILE A 236 -10.69 16.41 5.17
N LEU A 237 -9.51 16.47 5.79
CA LEU A 237 -8.41 15.59 5.42
C LEU A 237 -8.69 14.12 5.78
N SER A 238 -9.37 13.83 6.90
CA SER A 238 -9.79 12.46 7.22
C SER A 238 -10.86 11.92 6.28
N VAL A 239 -11.79 12.76 5.80
CA VAL A 239 -12.76 12.36 4.77
C VAL A 239 -12.03 12.04 3.46
N ILE A 240 -11.08 12.87 3.03
CA ILE A 240 -10.25 12.59 1.84
C ILE A 240 -9.41 11.32 2.04
N ALA A 241 -8.86 11.11 3.23
CA ALA A 241 -8.10 9.93 3.59
C ALA A 241 -8.95 8.65 3.50
N GLY A 242 -10.13 8.64 4.11
CA GLY A 242 -11.07 7.53 4.05
C GLY A 242 -11.55 7.25 2.62
N PHE A 243 -11.77 8.31 1.82
CA PHE A 243 -12.09 8.16 0.40
C PHE A 243 -10.94 7.51 -0.36
N SER A 244 -9.71 7.96 -0.13
CA SER A 244 -8.51 7.39 -0.75
C SER A 244 -8.36 5.90 -0.42
N MET A 245 -8.54 5.54 0.86
CA MET A 245 -8.50 4.16 1.33
C MET A 245 -9.57 3.30 0.63
N ALA A 246 -10.83 3.74 0.67
CA ALA A 246 -11.93 3.04 0.04
C ALA A 246 -11.73 2.91 -1.48
N PHE A 247 -11.19 3.95 -2.13
CA PHE A 247 -10.90 3.95 -3.56
C PHE A 247 -9.80 2.95 -3.94
N THR A 248 -8.78 2.78 -3.09
CA THR A 248 -7.76 1.74 -3.29
C THR A 248 -8.38 0.34 -3.29
N TYR A 249 -9.26 0.04 -2.34
CA TYR A 249 -10.01 -1.23 -2.34
C TYR A 249 -10.98 -1.34 -3.51
N PHE A 250 -11.66 -0.25 -3.89
CA PHE A 250 -12.55 -0.22 -5.04
C PHE A 250 -11.82 -0.62 -6.32
N TYR A 251 -10.68 0.02 -6.60
CA TYR A 251 -9.88 -0.24 -7.80
C TYR A 251 -9.53 -1.73 -7.90
N VAL A 252 -9.05 -2.32 -6.80
CA VAL A 252 -8.74 -3.75 -6.74
C VAL A 252 -10.00 -4.61 -6.88
N ASN A 253 -11.08 -4.26 -6.18
CA ASN A 253 -12.33 -5.01 -6.19
C ASN A 253 -13.02 -4.99 -7.55
N VAL A 254 -12.81 -3.99 -8.42
CA VAL A 254 -13.29 -4.02 -9.81
C VAL A 254 -12.75 -5.26 -10.53
N PHE A 255 -11.47 -5.60 -10.31
CA PHE A 255 -10.83 -6.77 -10.90
C PHE A 255 -11.23 -8.11 -10.26
N ILE A 256 -11.68 -8.09 -9.01
CA ILE A 256 -11.98 -9.31 -8.24
C ILE A 256 -13.47 -9.64 -8.24
N LYS A 257 -14.32 -8.64 -8.10
CA LYS A 257 -15.76 -8.80 -7.83
C LYS A 257 -16.61 -8.25 -8.97
N GLY A 258 -15.99 -7.51 -9.89
CA GLY A 258 -16.68 -6.74 -10.93
C GLY A 258 -17.30 -5.45 -10.42
N TYR A 259 -17.73 -4.60 -11.36
CA TYR A 259 -18.15 -3.22 -11.08
C TYR A 259 -19.26 -3.10 -10.04
N ALA A 260 -20.34 -3.88 -10.14
CA ALA A 260 -21.49 -3.75 -9.25
C ALA A 260 -21.12 -4.03 -7.78
N LEU A 261 -20.45 -5.16 -7.51
CA LEU A 261 -19.99 -5.52 -6.16
C LEU A 261 -18.86 -4.61 -5.67
N ALA A 262 -18.01 -4.12 -6.57
CA ALA A 262 -16.97 -3.16 -6.22
C ALA A 262 -17.57 -1.84 -5.72
N ILE A 263 -18.61 -1.31 -6.38
CA ILE A 263 -19.30 -0.09 -5.94
C ILE A 263 -19.94 -0.28 -4.56
N ILE A 264 -20.59 -1.43 -4.33
CA ILE A 264 -21.18 -1.74 -3.01
C ILE A 264 -20.08 -1.82 -1.93
N SER A 265 -18.94 -2.46 -2.23
CA SER A 265 -17.80 -2.49 -1.30
C SER A 265 -17.29 -1.09 -1.02
N PHE A 266 -17.11 -0.27 -2.06
CA PHE A 266 -16.64 1.10 -1.93
C PHE A 266 -17.54 1.96 -1.04
N MET A 267 -18.87 1.88 -1.24
CA MET A 267 -19.84 2.57 -0.40
C MET A 267 -19.75 2.12 1.06
N ARG A 268 -19.62 0.81 1.30
CA ARG A 268 -19.44 0.26 2.65
C ARG A 268 -18.13 0.74 3.28
N ASP A 269 -17.01 0.62 2.57
CA ASP A 269 -15.68 0.96 3.07
C ASP A 269 -15.59 2.45 3.42
N PHE A 270 -16.18 3.31 2.59
CA PHE A 270 -16.19 4.75 2.83
C PHE A 270 -17.20 5.16 3.92
N PHE A 271 -18.48 4.84 3.76
CA PHE A 271 -19.53 5.32 4.67
C PHE A 271 -19.64 4.49 5.95
N GLY A 272 -19.54 3.16 5.84
CA GLY A 272 -19.75 2.23 6.94
C GLY A 272 -18.51 1.96 7.79
N GLN A 273 -17.31 2.25 7.28
CA GLN A 273 -16.07 2.03 8.00
C GLN A 273 -15.30 3.32 8.24
N ALA A 274 -14.86 4.01 7.20
CA ALA A 274 -13.99 5.17 7.36
C ALA A 274 -14.70 6.34 8.07
N LEU A 275 -15.92 6.69 7.65
CA LEU A 275 -16.67 7.77 8.29
C LEU A 275 -17.11 7.44 9.73
N ILE A 276 -17.51 6.20 10.00
CA ILE A 276 -17.83 5.77 11.36
C ILE A 276 -16.60 5.88 12.25
N SER A 277 -15.46 5.38 11.78
CA SER A 277 -14.17 5.49 12.47
C SER A 277 -13.75 6.94 12.71
N LEU A 278 -14.00 7.84 11.76
CA LEU A 278 -13.77 9.27 11.94
C LEU A 278 -14.65 9.86 13.04
N VAL A 279 -15.95 9.53 13.06
CA VAL A 279 -16.87 9.99 14.12
C VAL A 279 -16.37 9.53 15.49
N ILE A 280 -16.01 8.25 15.63
CA ILE A 280 -15.47 7.71 16.88
C ILE A 280 -14.18 8.44 17.26
N ALA A 281 -13.24 8.63 16.32
CA ALA A 281 -11.98 9.33 16.57
C ALA A 281 -12.21 10.77 17.04
N LEU A 282 -13.16 11.50 16.47
CA LEU A 282 -13.49 12.87 16.87
C LEU A 282 -14.09 12.95 18.28
N LEU A 283 -14.89 11.96 18.68
CA LEU A 283 -15.48 11.90 20.02
C LEU A 283 -14.41 11.71 21.10
N ILE A 284 -13.40 10.87 20.84
CA ILE A 284 -12.39 10.50 21.83
C ILE A 284 -11.09 11.33 21.73
N TYR A 285 -10.86 12.03 20.61
CA TYR A 285 -9.65 12.81 20.37
C TYR A 285 -9.41 13.90 21.42
N LYS A 286 -10.41 14.75 21.71
CA LYS A 286 -10.25 15.87 22.66
C LYS A 286 -9.95 15.40 24.09
N PRO A 287 -10.67 14.41 24.66
CA PRO A 287 -10.31 13.84 25.95
C PRO A 287 -8.87 13.33 26.01
N ILE A 288 -8.43 12.59 24.99
CA ILE A 288 -7.08 12.03 24.93
C ILE A 288 -6.04 13.15 24.79
N GLU A 289 -6.27 14.13 23.92
CA GLU A 289 -5.38 15.27 23.76
C GLU A 289 -5.19 16.03 25.07
N LYS A 290 -6.27 16.24 25.83
CA LYS A 290 -6.21 16.91 27.13
C LYS A 290 -5.39 16.09 28.14
N ALA A 291 -5.58 14.77 28.19
CA ALA A 291 -4.82 13.88 29.06
C ALA A 291 -3.32 13.89 28.74
N LEU A 292 -2.97 13.88 27.45
CA LEU A 292 -1.56 13.90 27.00
C LEU A 292 -0.86 15.23 27.30
N ARG A 293 -1.57 16.36 27.30
CA ARG A 293 -1.01 17.67 27.67
C ARG A 293 -0.81 17.83 29.19
N GLY A 294 -1.37 16.94 29.99
CA GLY A 294 -1.25 16.95 31.46
C GLY A 294 0.04 16.29 31.98
N PHE A 295 0.84 15.70 31.10
CA PHE A 295 2.17 15.14 31.35
C PHE A 295 3.23 15.98 30.64
#